data_AF-A0A0A9F0M6-F1
#
_entry.id   AF-A0A0A9F0M6-F1
#
_cell.length_a   1.000
_cell.length_b   1.000
_cell.length_c   1.000
_cell.angle_alpha   90.00
_cell.angle_beta   90.00
_cell.angle_gamma   90.00
#
_symmetry.space_group_name_H-M   'P 1'
#
loop_
_entity.id
_entity.type
_entity.pdbx_description
1 polymer ?
#
loop_
_entity_poly.entity_id
_entity_poly.type
_entity_poly.pdbx_seq_one_letter_code
_entity_poly.pdbx_strand_id
1 'polypeptide(L)'
;MEALNLVGYTGALANPLIAPEDTLARINDSIIQKFYHENFTANRVVLAASGVDHQNLLDIAENLLSDWHKGSPVEKPKSTYVGGDSRHKAESDMTHVALAFEVPGGWLEERDATIMTVMQVELMTLKIH
;
A
#
# COMPACT_ATOMS: atom_id res chain seq x y z
N MET A 1 -0.74 -10.64 -8.30
CA MET A 1 -1.35 -10.10 -7.08
C MET A 1 -2.16 -8.84 -7.38
N GLU A 2 -1.61 -7.87 -8.11
CA GLU A 2 -2.32 -6.63 -8.54
C GLU A 2 -3.69 -6.88 -9.20
N ALA A 3 -3.79 -7.88 -10.08
CA ALA A 3 -5.04 -8.24 -10.74
C ALA A 3 -6.20 -8.51 -9.78
N LEU A 4 -5.95 -9.05 -8.58
CA LEU A 4 -6.99 -9.33 -7.59
C LEU A 4 -7.56 -8.05 -7.00
N ASN A 5 -6.72 -7.05 -6.72
CA ASN A 5 -7.17 -5.77 -6.19
C ASN A 5 -7.96 -4.99 -7.25
N LEU A 6 -7.46 -4.99 -8.48
CA LEU A 6 -8.08 -4.31 -9.62
C LEU A 6 -9.50 -4.80 -9.89
N VAL A 7 -9.75 -6.11 -9.81
CA VAL A 7 -11.09 -6.67 -10.06
C VAL A 7 -11.94 -6.81 -8.80
N GLY A 8 -11.32 -6.98 -7.64
CA GLY A 8 -12.02 -7.24 -6.39
C GLY A 8 -12.58 -5.97 -5.72
N TYR A 9 -12.01 -4.80 -6.00
CA TYR A 9 -12.39 -3.54 -5.35
C TYR A 9 -12.83 -2.48 -6.35
N THR A 10 -13.59 -1.51 -5.84
CA THR A 10 -13.80 -0.21 -6.45
C THR A 10 -13.21 0.88 -5.57
N GLY A 11 -12.76 1.99 -6.15
CA GLY A 11 -12.15 3.11 -5.42
C GLY A 11 -10.63 2.98 -5.31
N ALA A 12 -10.06 3.48 -4.19
CA ALA A 12 -8.63 3.69 -4.09
C ALA A 12 -7.76 2.42 -4.14
N LEU A 13 -8.24 1.30 -3.62
CA LEU A 13 -7.54 0.01 -3.67
C LEU A 13 -7.57 -0.64 -5.06
N ALA A 14 -8.45 -0.17 -5.96
CA ALA A 14 -8.50 -0.62 -7.34
C ALA A 14 -7.52 0.14 -8.25
N ASN A 15 -6.87 1.18 -7.74
CA ASN A 15 -5.87 1.91 -8.52
C ASN A 15 -4.65 1.00 -8.79
N PRO A 16 -4.15 0.95 -10.04
CA PRO A 16 -2.99 0.14 -10.36
C PRO A 16 -1.74 0.69 -9.66
N LEU A 17 -0.89 -0.22 -9.20
CA LEU A 17 0.42 0.12 -8.63
C LEU A 17 1.40 0.46 -9.75
N ILE A 18 1.31 -0.26 -10.87
CA ILE A 18 2.10 0.03 -12.07
C ILE A 18 1.26 0.87 -13.00
N ALA A 19 1.68 2.11 -13.24
CA ALA A 19 0.97 3.01 -14.15
C ALA A 19 0.92 2.39 -15.56
N PRO A 20 -0.27 2.29 -16.18
CA PRO A 20 -0.37 1.81 -17.55
C PRO A 20 0.31 2.79 -18.51
N GLU A 21 0.72 2.29 -19.67
CA GLU A 21 1.61 3.01 -20.61
C GLU A 21 1.03 4.36 -21.06
N ASP A 22 -0.28 4.42 -21.27
CA ASP A 22 -1.00 5.65 -21.61
C ASP A 22 -0.94 6.70 -20.49
N THR A 23 -0.86 6.26 -19.23
CA THR A 23 -0.73 7.13 -18.06
C THR A 23 0.71 7.58 -17.87
N LEU A 24 1.70 6.70 -18.08
CA LEU A 24 3.11 7.05 -18.04
C LEU A 24 3.45 8.18 -19.01
N ALA A 25 2.89 8.15 -20.22
CA ALA A 25 3.08 9.20 -21.22
C ALA A 25 2.51 10.57 -20.79
N ARG A 26 1.59 10.61 -19.82
CA ARG A 26 0.98 11.85 -19.30
C ARG A 26 1.71 12.42 -18.08
N ILE A 27 2.58 11.65 -17.43
CA ILE A 27 3.34 12.10 -16.25
C ILE A 27 4.37 13.13 -16.69
N ASN A 28 4.42 14.26 -15.99
CA ASN A 28 5.39 15.33 -16.21
C ASN A 28 5.88 15.92 -14.89
N ASP A 29 6.84 16.83 -14.98
CA ASP A 29 7.45 17.54 -13.85
C ASP A 29 6.42 18.24 -12.96
N SER A 30 5.47 18.97 -13.56
CA SER A 30 4.45 19.71 -12.79
C SER A 30 3.56 18.79 -11.95
N ILE A 31 3.19 17.62 -12.49
CA ILE A 31 2.36 16.63 -11.79
C ILE A 31 3.14 16.01 -10.63
N ILE A 32 4.41 15.67 -10.84
CA ILE A 32 5.27 15.10 -9.81
C ILE A 32 5.50 16.09 -8.68
N GLN A 33 5.83 17.34 -9.01
CA GLN A 33 6.05 18.40 -8.01
C GLN A 33 4.79 18.63 -7.18
N LYS A 34 3.63 18.74 -7.83
CA LYS A 34 2.35 18.87 -7.14
C LYS A 34 2.08 17.67 -6.22
N PHE A 35 2.26 16.45 -6.71
CA PHE A 35 2.06 15.24 -5.91
C PHE A 35 2.98 15.20 -4.68
N TYR A 36 4.26 15.59 -4.85
CA TYR A 36 5.22 15.68 -3.76
C TYR A 36 4.75 16.67 -2.69
N HIS A 37 4.44 17.90 -3.07
CA HIS A 37 3.98 18.94 -2.14
C HIS A 37 2.66 18.59 -1.43
N GLU A 38 1.76 17.85 -2.08
CA GLU A 38 0.48 17.47 -1.48
C GLU A 38 0.57 16.24 -0.56
N ASN A 39 1.55 15.36 -0.76
CA ASN A 39 1.59 14.06 -0.07
C ASN A 39 2.79 13.86 0.86
N PHE A 40 3.94 14.49 0.59
CA PHE A 40 5.16 14.39 1.39
C PHE A 40 5.19 15.51 2.42
N THR A 41 4.32 15.41 3.41
CA THR A 41 4.11 16.45 4.41
C THR A 41 4.60 16.01 5.79
N ALA A 42 5.00 16.95 6.65
CA ALA A 42 5.59 16.62 7.95
C ALA A 42 4.73 15.70 8.84
N ASN A 43 3.40 15.80 8.73
CA ASN A 43 2.43 14.98 9.47
C ASN A 43 2.20 13.57 8.86
N ARG A 44 2.88 13.22 7.76
CA ARG A 44 2.75 11.94 7.03
C ARG A 44 4.09 11.23 6.83
N VAL A 45 5.16 11.74 7.41
CA VAL A 45 6.52 11.17 7.35
C VAL A 45 6.91 10.70 8.75
N VAL A 46 7.52 9.51 8.83
CA VAL A 46 8.07 8.95 10.07
C VAL A 46 9.54 8.61 9.82
N LEU A 47 10.43 9.15 10.66
CA LEU A 47 11.82 8.76 10.69
C LEU A 47 12.00 7.61 11.69
N ALA A 48 12.46 6.45 11.21
CA ALA A 48 12.72 5.28 12.03
C ALA A 48 14.19 4.89 11.91
N ALA A 49 14.84 4.61 13.05
CA ALA A 49 16.21 4.12 13.11
C ALA A 49 16.33 3.02 14.18
N SER A 50 17.32 2.15 14.02
CA SER A 50 17.62 1.08 14.97
C SER A 50 19.12 1.05 15.26
N GLY A 51 19.50 0.82 16.52
CA GLY A 51 20.90 0.78 16.94
C GLY A 51 21.60 2.14 17.03
N VAL A 52 20.85 3.24 17.07
CA VAL A 52 21.36 4.61 17.17
C VAL A 52 20.84 5.27 18.44
N ASP A 53 21.67 6.12 19.06
CA ASP A 53 21.23 6.94 20.20
C ASP A 53 20.12 7.92 19.77
N HIS A 54 19.06 7.99 20.57
CA HIS A 54 17.88 8.79 20.25
C HIS A 54 18.19 10.29 20.17
N GLN A 55 19.02 10.82 21.08
CA GLN A 55 19.33 12.24 21.11
C GLN A 55 20.15 12.65 19.89
N ASN A 56 21.17 11.85 19.54
CA ASN A 56 21.96 12.08 18.34
C ASN A 56 21.10 12.05 17.05
N LEU A 57 20.14 11.12 16.98
CA LEU A 57 19.20 11.06 15.85
C LEU A 57 18.33 12.32 15.80
N LEU A 58 17.81 12.75 16.96
CA LEU A 58 16.94 13.91 17.06
C LEU A 58 17.67 15.19 16.65
N ASP A 59 18.89 15.42 17.14
CA ASP A 59 19.67 16.62 16.83
C ASP A 59 19.90 16.79 15.31
N ILE A 60 20.16 15.68 14.60
CA ILE A 60 20.32 15.67 13.15
C ILE A 60 18.97 15.88 12.45
N ALA A 61 17.94 15.16 12.91
CA ALA A 61 16.62 15.19 12.31
C ALA A 61 15.95 16.57 12.43
N GLU A 62 16.05 17.22 13.60
CA GLU A 62 15.52 18.57 13.82
C GLU A 62 16.19 19.58 12.89
N ASN A 63 17.51 19.51 12.74
CA ASN A 63 18.23 20.41 11.83
C ASN A 63 17.77 20.23 10.37
N LEU A 64 17.56 18.99 9.92
CA LEU A 64 17.19 18.69 8.52
C LEU A 64 15.69 18.84 8.20
N LEU A 65 14.81 18.65 9.18
CA LEU A 65 13.37 18.49 8.98
C LEU A 65 12.52 19.57 9.65
N SER A 66 13.11 20.48 10.44
CA SER A 66 12.38 21.54 11.15
C SER A 66 11.58 22.45 10.24
N ASP A 67 12.11 22.77 9.06
CA ASP A 67 11.47 23.63 8.06
C ASP A 67 10.49 22.90 7.13
N TRP A 68 10.23 21.61 7.35
CA TRP A 68 9.36 20.84 6.47
C TRP A 68 7.90 21.32 6.56
N HIS A 69 7.30 21.59 5.41
CA HIS A 69 5.92 22.03 5.31
C HIS A 69 4.92 21.06 5.96
N LYS A 70 3.98 21.61 6.73
CA LYS A 70 2.85 20.86 7.29
C LYS A 70 1.76 20.72 6.24
N GLY A 71 1.25 19.50 6.08
CA GLY A 71 0.16 19.19 5.18
C GLY A 71 -1.18 19.49 5.81
N SER A 72 -2.19 19.77 4.97
CA SER A 72 -3.57 19.74 5.42
C SER A 72 -3.99 18.31 5.79
N PRO A 73 -4.94 18.14 6.72
CA PRO A 73 -5.56 16.83 6.94
C PRO A 73 -6.17 16.31 5.64
N VAL A 74 -5.83 15.07 5.26
CA VAL A 74 -6.38 14.39 4.08
C VAL A 74 -7.32 13.30 4.55
N GLU A 75 -8.54 13.26 4.00
CA GLU A 75 -9.47 12.15 4.26
C GLU A 75 -8.94 10.88 3.62
N LYS A 76 -8.97 9.76 4.35
CA LYS A 76 -8.54 8.46 3.81
C LYS A 76 -9.47 8.08 2.65
N PRO A 77 -8.95 7.82 1.45
CA PRO A 77 -9.80 7.50 0.33
C PRO A 77 -10.46 6.13 0.53
N LYS A 78 -11.75 6.05 0.20
CA LYS A 78 -12.57 4.87 0.45
C LYS A 78 -12.40 3.84 -0.66
N SER A 79 -12.61 2.58 -0.30
CA SER A 79 -12.69 1.46 -1.25
C SER A 79 -13.78 0.51 -0.80
N THR A 80 -14.39 -0.20 -1.75
CA THR A 80 -15.45 -1.16 -1.49
C THR A 80 -15.16 -2.44 -2.23
N TYR A 81 -15.14 -3.57 -1.52
CA TYR A 81 -15.04 -4.88 -2.13
C TYR A 81 -16.34 -5.22 -2.87
N VAL A 82 -16.21 -5.60 -4.12
CA VAL A 82 -17.32 -5.99 -5.00
C VAL A 82 -17.15 -7.41 -5.54
N GLY A 83 -15.99 -8.03 -5.31
CA GLY A 83 -15.60 -9.28 -5.94
C GLY A 83 -15.37 -9.12 -7.45
N GLY A 84 -14.87 -10.17 -8.10
CA GLY A 84 -14.64 -10.14 -9.53
C GLY A 84 -13.88 -11.36 -10.02
N ASP A 85 -13.80 -11.50 -11.34
CA ASP A 85 -12.96 -12.51 -11.99
C ASP A 85 -12.11 -11.87 -13.09
N SER A 86 -10.91 -12.41 -13.28
CA SER A 86 -10.00 -11.97 -14.33
C SER A 86 -9.26 -13.16 -14.89
N ARG A 87 -9.12 -13.21 -16.21
CA ARG A 87 -8.45 -14.30 -16.92
C ARG A 87 -7.52 -13.71 -17.96
N HIS A 88 -6.24 -14.06 -17.85
CA HIS A 88 -5.22 -13.62 -18.79
C HIS A 88 -4.63 -14.84 -19.47
N LYS A 89 -4.72 -14.88 -20.80
CA LYS A 89 -4.04 -15.90 -21.58
C LYS A 89 -2.56 -15.54 -21.66
N ALA A 90 -1.69 -16.48 -21.34
CA ALA A 90 -0.25 -16.34 -21.46
C ALA A 90 0.33 -17.56 -22.19
N GLU A 91 1.41 -17.35 -22.93
CA GLU A 91 2.22 -18.45 -23.47
C GLU A 91 3.12 -18.96 -22.34
N SER A 92 2.58 -19.89 -21.55
CA SER A 92 3.22 -20.47 -20.38
C SER A 92 2.82 -21.94 -20.27
N ASP A 93 3.77 -22.79 -19.87
CA ASP A 93 3.53 -24.21 -19.63
C ASP A 93 2.75 -24.46 -18.32
N MET A 94 2.58 -23.42 -17.49
CA MET A 94 1.88 -23.49 -16.21
C MET A 94 0.76 -22.45 -16.13
N THR A 95 -0.38 -22.87 -15.55
CA THR A 95 -1.51 -21.99 -15.22
C THR A 95 -1.44 -21.57 -13.75
N HIS A 96 -1.49 -20.27 -13.51
CA HIS A 96 -1.55 -19.70 -12.16
C HIS A 96 -2.98 -19.30 -11.81
N VAL A 97 -3.44 -19.70 -10.63
CA VAL A 97 -4.75 -19.32 -10.09
C VAL A 97 -4.55 -18.71 -8.71
N ALA A 98 -5.24 -17.61 -8.45
CA ALA A 98 -5.27 -16.98 -7.13
C ALA A 98 -6.71 -16.63 -6.77
N LEU A 99 -7.08 -16.90 -5.51
CA LEU A 99 -8.37 -16.57 -4.93
C LEU A 99 -8.12 -15.70 -3.69
N ALA A 100 -8.94 -14.68 -3.49
CA ALA A 100 -8.86 -13.78 -2.36
C ALA A 100 -10.25 -13.41 -1.85
N PHE A 101 -10.33 -13.08 -0.57
CA PHE A 101 -11.55 -12.69 0.13
C PHE A 101 -11.27 -11.44 0.96
N GLU A 102 -12.28 -10.59 1.15
CA GLU A 102 -12.19 -9.45 2.06
C GLU A 102 -12.45 -9.88 3.50
N VAL A 103 -11.68 -9.31 4.42
CA VAL A 103 -11.98 -9.28 5.85
C VAL A 103 -12.03 -7.82 6.28
N PRO A 104 -13.20 -7.31 6.71
CA PRO A 104 -13.36 -5.90 7.07
C PRO A 104 -12.60 -5.56 8.35
N GLY A 105 -12.36 -4.26 8.59
CA GLY A 105 -11.72 -3.75 9.81
C GLY A 105 -10.24 -3.43 9.66
N GLY A 106 -9.49 -4.25 8.90
CA GLY A 106 -8.07 -4.01 8.63
C GLY A 106 -7.22 -3.91 9.90
N TRP A 107 -6.15 -3.10 9.87
CA TRP A 107 -5.21 -2.95 11.00
C TRP A 107 -5.79 -2.27 12.25
N LEU A 108 -6.95 -1.59 12.15
CA LEU A 108 -7.59 -0.95 13.30
C LEU A 108 -8.36 -1.98 14.15
N GLU A 109 -8.81 -3.07 13.55
CA GLU A 109 -9.41 -4.20 14.25
C GLU A 109 -8.34 -5.26 14.53
N GLU A 110 -7.46 -4.95 15.50
CA GLU A 110 -6.25 -5.74 15.81
C GLU A 110 -6.54 -7.24 16.05
N ARG A 111 -7.69 -7.54 16.67
CA ARG A 111 -8.14 -8.92 16.89
C ARG A 111 -8.28 -9.67 15.58
N ASP A 112 -9.01 -9.10 14.63
CA ASP A 112 -9.29 -9.75 13.35
C ASP A 112 -8.02 -9.83 12.49
N ALA A 113 -7.18 -8.78 12.50
CA ALA A 113 -5.87 -8.81 11.85
C ALA A 113 -4.95 -9.91 12.41
N THR A 114 -4.95 -10.13 13.73
CA THR A 114 -4.19 -11.19 14.38
C THR A 114 -4.72 -12.57 14.00
N ILE A 115 -6.04 -12.76 14.03
CA ILE A 115 -6.69 -14.01 13.60
C ILE A 115 -6.33 -14.33 12.15
N MET A 116 -6.37 -13.34 11.25
CA MET A 116 -5.98 -13.52 9.85
C MET A 116 -4.52 -13.93 9.69
N THR A 117 -3.63 -13.34 10.48
CA THR A 117 -2.19 -13.70 10.48
C THR A 117 -2.01 -15.16 10.89
N VAL A 118 -2.69 -15.61 11.95
CA VAL A 118 -2.66 -17.01 12.40
C VAL A 118 -3.21 -17.94 11.32
N MET A 119 -4.38 -17.62 10.73
CA MET A 119 -4.97 -18.44 9.67
C MET A 119 -4.03 -18.55 8.44
N GLN A 120 -3.36 -17.46 8.06
CA GLN A 120 -2.40 -17.47 6.96
C GLN A 120 -1.21 -18.41 7.24
N VAL A 121 -0.65 -18.37 8.46
CA VAL A 121 0.48 -19.24 8.86
C VAL A 121 0.06 -20.71 8.88
N GLU A 122 -1.10 -21.04 9.44
CA GLU A 122 -1.62 -22.41 9.48
C GLU A 122 -1.87 -22.97 8.08
N LEU A 123 -2.49 -22.18 7.18
CA LEU A 123 -2.72 -22.57 5.78
C LEU A 123 -1.42 -22.78 5.00
N MET A 124 -0.36 -22.03 5.31
CA MET A 124 0.97 -22.24 4.71
C MET A 124 1.66 -23.48 5.26
N THR A 125 1.54 -23.75 6.56
CA THR A 125 2.21 -24.88 7.23
C THR A 125 1.59 -26.23 6.85
N LEU A 126 0.28 -26.27 6.59
CA LEU A 126 -0.44 -27.47 6.13
C LEU A 126 -0.02 -27.96 4.73
N LYS A 127 0.71 -27.16 3.93
CA LYS A 127 1.21 -27.55 2.60
C LYS A 127 2.53 -28.34 2.63
N ILE A 128 3.07 -28.67 3.80
CA ILE A 128 4.41 -29.29 3.98
C ILE A 128 4.33 -30.81 4.29
N HIS A 129 3.20 -31.48 4.05
CA HIS A 129 3.06 -32.94 4.17
C HIS A 129 2.33 -33.52 2.95
#